data_AF-A0A659SC07-F1
#
_entry.id   AF-A0A659SC07-F1
#
_cell.length_a   1.000
_cell.length_b   1.000
_cell.length_c   1.000
_cell.angle_alpha   90.00
_cell.angle_beta   90.00
_cell.angle_gamma   90.00
#
_symmetry.space_group_name_H-M   'P 1'
#
loop_
_entity.id
_entity.type
_entity.pdbx_description
1 polymer ?
#
loop_
_entity_poly.entity_id
_entity_poly.type
_entity_poly.pdbx_seq_one_letter_code
_entity_poly.pdbx_strand_id
1 'polypeptide(L)'
;MKGFLQTVTGPVAHTDMGLTLPHEHLFNDLSSVVDEPHYAFSQQLVGKKVSADLQWGLKHDPYCCADNMDRKEIDDVIFEINNFMSLGGRTIVDATGSESIGRDASALREVALKTGLNIVASSGPYLEKFESTRIHKPVELLASLIDKELNQGIGETDIRAGMIGEIGVSPAFTQAARNSLRAAALALWNDPHP
;
A
#
# COMPACT_ATOMS: atom_id res chain seq x y z
N MET A 1 9.23 -22.93 1.36
CA MET A 1 9.85 -21.69 0.88
C MET A 1 9.92 -21.70 -0.62
N LYS A 2 9.00 -20.95 -1.25
CA LYS A 2 9.18 -20.49 -2.63
C LYS A 2 10.55 -19.80 -2.69
N GLY A 3 11.42 -20.26 -3.58
CA GLY A 3 12.66 -19.55 -3.88
C GLY A 3 12.42 -18.25 -4.66
N PHE A 4 11.23 -17.66 -4.59
CA PHE A 4 10.77 -16.55 -5.40
C PHE A 4 9.83 -15.62 -4.64
N LEU A 5 9.82 -14.37 -5.08
CA LEU A 5 8.92 -13.29 -4.69
C LEU A 5 7.87 -13.10 -5.79
N GLN A 6 6.58 -13.02 -5.44
CA GLN A 6 5.54 -12.69 -6.41
C GLN A 6 5.51 -11.17 -6.63
N THR A 7 5.72 -10.72 -7.87
CA THR A 7 5.58 -9.31 -8.28
C THR A 7 4.31 -9.12 -9.09
N VAL A 8 3.94 -7.86 -9.35
CA VAL A 8 2.78 -7.52 -10.20
C VAL A 8 2.94 -7.99 -11.65
N THR A 9 4.17 -8.29 -12.09
CA THR A 9 4.51 -8.83 -13.42
C THR A 9 4.85 -10.33 -13.41
N GLY A 10 4.77 -11.01 -12.26
CA GLY A 10 5.07 -12.44 -12.14
C GLY A 10 6.12 -12.78 -11.08
N PRO A 11 6.49 -14.06 -10.95
CA PRO A 11 7.48 -14.49 -9.96
C PRO A 11 8.90 -14.03 -10.33
N VAL A 12 9.66 -13.58 -9.33
CA VAL A 12 11.09 -13.21 -9.43
C VAL A 12 11.87 -14.05 -8.43
N ALA A 13 13.01 -14.63 -8.79
CA ALA A 13 13.79 -15.43 -7.86
C ALA A 13 14.29 -14.58 -6.67
N HIS A 14 14.39 -15.18 -5.48
CA HIS A 14 14.86 -14.47 -4.28
C HIS A 14 16.28 -13.87 -4.45
N THR A 15 17.12 -14.51 -5.28
CA THR A 15 18.46 -14.00 -5.64
C THR A 15 18.42 -12.75 -6.52
N ASP A 16 17.30 -12.49 -7.18
CA ASP A 16 17.12 -11.40 -8.16
C ASP A 16 16.39 -10.20 -7.56
N MET A 17 16.05 -10.24 -6.26
CA MET A 17 15.41 -9.13 -5.55
C MET A 17 16.32 -7.89 -5.48
N GLY A 18 17.63 -8.07 -5.32
CA GLY A 18 18.59 -6.97 -5.21
C GLY A 18 18.28 -5.98 -4.07
N LEU A 19 18.71 -4.73 -4.24
CA LEU A 19 18.41 -3.66 -3.27
C LEU A 19 16.90 -3.43 -3.22
N THR A 20 16.33 -3.60 -2.02
CA THR A 20 14.88 -3.67 -1.80
C THR A 20 14.43 -2.67 -0.76
N LEU A 21 13.34 -1.94 -1.05
CA LEU A 21 12.56 -1.19 -0.05
C LEU A 21 11.31 -2.02 0.31
N PRO A 22 11.23 -2.59 1.53
CA PRO A 22 10.19 -3.56 1.88
C PRO A 22 8.86 -2.92 2.34
N HIS A 23 8.79 -1.60 2.46
CA HIS A 23 7.57 -0.88 2.84
C HIS A 23 7.59 0.51 2.22
N GLU A 24 6.89 0.69 1.12
CA GLU A 24 6.63 1.98 0.48
C GLU A 24 5.16 2.08 0.07
N HIS A 25 4.73 3.26 -0.36
CA HIS A 25 3.43 3.48 -0.99
C HIS A 25 3.66 4.22 -2.30
N LEU A 26 3.55 3.52 -3.43
CA LEU A 26 3.65 4.11 -4.77
C LEU A 26 2.33 4.76 -5.14
N PHE A 27 1.22 4.09 -4.84
CA PHE A 27 -0.12 4.63 -4.96
C PHE A 27 -0.89 4.37 -3.67
N ASN A 28 -1.36 5.45 -3.06
CA ASN A 28 -2.32 5.45 -1.98
C ASN A 28 -3.23 6.68 -2.12
N ASP A 29 -4.38 6.64 -1.47
CA ASP A 29 -5.34 7.74 -1.42
C ASP A 29 -5.88 7.85 0.00
N LEU A 30 -5.57 8.97 0.64
CA LEU A 30 -6.00 9.31 1.99
C LEU A 30 -6.88 10.57 2.00
N SER A 31 -7.41 10.99 0.85
CA SER A 31 -8.27 12.17 0.67
C SER A 31 -9.55 12.12 1.51
N SER A 32 -10.02 10.93 1.87
CA SER A 32 -11.20 10.73 2.72
C SER A 32 -10.98 11.05 4.21
N VAL A 33 -9.72 11.27 4.63
CA VAL A 33 -9.33 11.54 6.03
C VAL A 33 -8.48 12.80 6.16
N VAL A 34 -8.69 13.78 5.28
CA VAL A 34 -8.09 15.11 5.43
C VAL A 34 -8.60 15.72 6.74
N ASP A 35 -7.66 16.12 7.59
CA ASP A 35 -7.96 16.70 8.91
C ASP A 35 -8.26 18.20 8.79
N GLU A 36 -9.05 18.72 9.73
CA GLU A 36 -9.17 20.16 9.92
C GLU A 36 -7.82 20.74 10.42
N PRO A 37 -7.44 21.95 9.99
CA PRO A 37 -6.16 22.56 10.38
C PRO A 37 -6.03 22.68 11.90
N HIS A 38 -4.98 22.08 12.48
CA HIS A 38 -4.81 21.99 13.93
C HIS A 38 -4.15 23.24 14.54
N TYR A 39 -3.15 23.81 13.85
CA TYR A 39 -2.40 24.95 14.35
C TYR A 39 -2.86 26.25 13.68
N ALA A 40 -2.61 27.39 14.34
CA ALA A 40 -2.94 28.71 13.79
C ALA A 40 -2.31 28.97 12.40
N PHE A 41 -1.14 28.38 12.12
CA PHE A 41 -0.49 28.50 10.81
C PHE A 41 -1.08 27.55 9.75
N SER A 42 -1.75 26.46 10.15
CA SER A 42 -2.19 25.38 9.25
C SER A 42 -3.21 25.85 8.22
N GLN A 43 -3.95 26.93 8.49
CA GLN A 43 -4.87 27.53 7.52
C GLN A 43 -4.17 27.93 6.21
N GLN A 44 -2.86 28.17 6.23
CA GLN A 44 -2.06 28.50 5.05
C GLN A 44 -1.81 27.30 4.13
N LEU A 45 -2.02 26.06 4.62
CA LEU A 45 -1.82 24.81 3.89
C LEU A 45 -3.10 24.36 3.15
N VAL A 46 -4.27 24.73 3.67
CA VAL A 46 -5.57 24.30 3.14
C VAL A 46 -5.77 24.81 1.71
N GLY A 47 -6.07 23.88 0.80
CA GLY A 47 -6.31 24.18 -0.62
C GLY A 47 -5.05 24.56 -1.41
N LYS A 48 -3.85 24.42 -0.84
CA LYS A 48 -2.58 24.60 -1.55
C LYS A 48 -2.09 23.26 -2.13
N LYS A 49 -1.34 23.34 -3.23
CA LYS A 49 -0.53 22.22 -3.72
C LYS A 49 0.73 22.07 -2.89
N VAL A 50 1.21 20.85 -2.72
CA VAL A 50 2.50 20.59 -2.07
C VAL A 50 3.62 21.26 -2.86
N SER A 51 4.47 21.99 -2.14
CA SER A 51 5.62 22.68 -2.71
C SER A 51 6.69 22.92 -1.63
N ALA A 52 7.92 23.16 -2.06
CA ALA A 52 9.08 23.27 -1.15
C ALA A 52 8.93 24.42 -0.13
N ASP A 53 8.23 25.50 -0.49
CA ASP A 53 7.96 26.65 0.38
C ASP A 53 6.94 26.34 1.50
N LEU A 54 6.13 25.28 1.37
CA LEU A 54 5.18 24.84 2.38
C LEU A 54 5.73 23.72 3.27
N GLN A 55 6.93 23.20 2.98
CA GLN A 55 7.50 22.05 3.66
C GLN A 55 7.62 22.24 5.18
N TRP A 56 7.89 23.47 5.63
CA TRP A 56 7.95 23.79 7.07
C TRP A 56 6.62 23.49 7.76
N GLY A 57 5.48 23.82 7.14
CA GLY A 57 4.15 23.60 7.72
C GLY A 57 3.68 22.16 7.58
N LEU A 58 3.89 21.56 6.40
CA LEU A 58 3.54 20.16 6.12
C LEU A 58 4.26 19.17 7.06
N LYS A 59 5.46 19.50 7.54
CA LYS A 59 6.16 18.69 8.56
C LYS A 59 5.44 18.64 9.91
N HIS A 60 4.60 19.62 10.22
CA HIS A 60 3.92 19.74 11.50
C HIS A 60 2.45 19.34 11.43
N ASP A 61 1.79 19.60 10.29
CA ASP A 61 0.37 19.28 10.09
C ASP A 61 0.11 18.80 8.64
N PRO A 62 0.61 17.60 8.27
CA PRO A 62 0.54 17.13 6.89
C PRO A 62 -0.88 16.75 6.43
N TYR A 63 -1.74 16.36 7.37
CA TYR A 63 -3.05 15.79 7.09
C TYR A 63 -4.11 16.84 6.74
N CYS A 64 -3.86 18.13 7.03
CA CYS A 64 -4.77 19.21 6.64
C CYS A 64 -4.56 19.74 5.21
N CYS A 65 -3.54 19.25 4.50
CA CYS A 65 -3.30 19.58 3.11
C CYS A 65 -3.86 18.49 2.20
N ALA A 66 -5.00 18.77 1.55
CA ALA A 66 -5.66 17.80 0.66
C ALA A 66 -4.73 17.29 -0.45
N ASP A 67 -3.91 18.15 -1.06
CA ASP A 67 -2.95 17.74 -2.09
C ASP A 67 -1.88 16.79 -1.51
N ASN A 68 -1.46 16.96 -0.25
CA ASN A 68 -0.51 16.05 0.40
C ASN A 68 -1.11 14.66 0.68
N MET A 69 -2.43 14.58 0.81
CA MET A 69 -3.17 13.36 1.12
C MET A 69 -3.73 12.64 -0.12
N ASP A 70 -3.61 13.27 -1.30
CA ASP A 70 -4.15 12.78 -2.56
C ASP A 70 -3.21 11.81 -3.27
N ARG A 71 -3.80 10.94 -4.10
CA ARG A 71 -3.07 10.04 -4.98
C ARG A 71 -2.22 10.85 -5.96
N LYS A 72 -0.97 10.43 -6.15
CA LYS A 72 -0.05 11.08 -7.09
C LYS A 72 -0.18 10.55 -8.51
N GLU A 73 0.16 11.40 -9.47
CA GLU A 73 0.18 11.06 -10.88
C GLU A 73 1.30 10.04 -11.17
N ILE A 74 1.04 9.13 -12.12
CA ILE A 74 1.97 8.03 -12.41
C ILE A 74 3.35 8.53 -12.86
N ASP A 75 3.41 9.66 -13.57
CA ASP A 75 4.67 10.21 -14.05
C ASP A 75 5.54 10.76 -12.90
N ASP A 76 4.92 11.32 -11.85
CA ASP A 76 5.62 11.75 -10.64
C ASP A 76 6.17 10.54 -9.86
N VAL A 77 5.37 9.46 -9.79
CA VAL A 77 5.79 8.19 -9.15
C VAL A 77 6.97 7.56 -9.91
N ILE A 78 6.91 7.53 -11.24
CA ILE A 78 8.02 7.03 -12.08
C ILE A 78 9.27 7.88 -11.91
N PHE A 79 9.13 9.20 -11.82
CA PHE A 79 10.26 10.09 -11.57
C PHE A 79 10.99 9.73 -10.27
N GLU A 80 10.28 9.54 -9.17
CA GLU A 80 10.88 9.16 -7.88
C GLU A 80 11.48 7.74 -7.89
N ILE A 81 10.83 6.79 -8.56
CA ILE A 81 11.37 5.43 -8.71
C ILE A 81 12.70 5.43 -9.47
N ASN A 82 12.83 6.26 -10.50
CA ASN A 82 14.08 6.39 -11.24
C ASN A 82 15.23 6.87 -10.35
N ASN A 83 14.95 7.72 -9.34
CA ASN A 83 15.95 8.12 -8.34
C ASN A 83 16.45 6.91 -7.55
N PHE A 84 15.56 6.05 -7.06
CA PHE A 84 15.92 4.80 -6.37
C PHE A 84 16.71 3.84 -7.28
N MET A 85 16.25 3.64 -8.51
CA MET A 85 16.91 2.77 -9.48
C MET A 85 18.32 3.26 -9.85
N SER A 86 18.53 4.58 -9.94
CA SER A 86 19.84 5.17 -10.22
C SER A 86 20.91 4.83 -9.17
N LEU A 87 20.48 4.49 -7.95
CA LEU A 87 21.32 4.07 -6.84
C LEU A 87 21.46 2.54 -6.75
N GLY A 88 20.98 1.81 -7.77
CA GLY A 88 21.01 0.35 -7.81
C GLY A 88 19.77 -0.33 -7.22
N GLY A 89 18.71 0.43 -6.93
CA GLY A 89 17.42 -0.09 -6.51
C GLY A 89 16.82 -1.09 -7.50
N ARG A 90 16.24 -2.18 -6.99
CA ARG A 90 15.72 -3.29 -7.81
C ARG A 90 14.31 -3.71 -7.46
N THR A 91 13.93 -3.64 -6.19
CA THR A 91 12.61 -4.08 -5.74
C THR A 91 11.97 -3.07 -4.80
N ILE A 92 10.69 -2.81 -4.98
CA ILE A 92 9.86 -2.09 -4.01
C ILE A 92 8.64 -2.93 -3.68
N VAL A 93 8.29 -2.97 -2.40
CA VAL A 93 7.03 -3.52 -1.92
C VAL A 93 6.08 -2.35 -1.63
N ASP A 94 5.01 -2.26 -2.42
CA ASP A 94 3.91 -1.35 -2.15
C ASP A 94 3.00 -1.96 -1.07
N ALA A 95 3.02 -1.35 0.11
CA ALA A 95 2.30 -1.82 1.29
C ALA A 95 0.83 -1.37 1.32
N THR A 96 0.33 -0.70 0.27
CA THR A 96 -1.07 -0.31 0.15
C THR A 96 -1.91 -1.56 -0.12
N GLY A 97 -2.36 -2.23 0.96
CA GLY A 97 -2.95 -3.58 0.92
C GLY A 97 -4.43 -3.66 0.56
N SER A 98 -5.12 -2.51 0.50
CA SER A 98 -6.58 -2.45 0.38
C SER A 98 -7.02 -1.23 -0.42
N GLU A 99 -8.17 -1.36 -1.06
CA GLU A 99 -8.87 -0.24 -1.73
C GLU A 99 -9.21 0.89 -0.73
N SER A 100 -9.31 0.59 0.56
CA SER A 100 -9.63 1.55 1.62
C SER A 100 -8.60 2.68 1.78
N ILE A 101 -7.37 2.45 1.31
CA ILE A 101 -6.27 3.41 1.30
C ILE A 101 -5.70 3.59 -0.12
N GLY A 102 -6.47 3.26 -1.15
CA GLY A 102 -6.14 3.59 -2.54
C GLY A 102 -5.23 2.61 -3.29
N ARG A 103 -5.23 1.32 -2.95
CA ARG A 103 -4.48 0.30 -3.70
C ARG A 103 -4.85 0.31 -5.18
N ASP A 104 -3.85 0.37 -6.06
CA ASP A 104 -4.02 0.36 -7.52
C ASP A 104 -3.05 -0.63 -8.19
N ALA A 105 -3.44 -1.90 -8.24
CA ALA A 105 -2.62 -2.98 -8.79
C ALA A 105 -2.26 -2.75 -10.27
N SER A 106 -3.19 -2.19 -11.05
CA SER A 106 -3.00 -1.91 -12.48
C SER A 106 -1.93 -0.85 -12.70
N ALA A 107 -1.97 0.25 -11.94
CA ALA A 107 -0.94 1.29 -12.00
C ALA A 107 0.42 0.76 -11.54
N LEU A 108 0.47 -0.08 -10.49
CA LEU A 108 1.71 -0.75 -10.07
C LEU A 108 2.30 -1.60 -11.20
N ARG A 109 1.48 -2.37 -11.92
CA ARG A 109 1.95 -3.15 -13.08
C ARG A 109 2.43 -2.24 -14.21
N GLU A 110 1.73 -1.15 -14.49
CA GLU A 110 2.14 -0.18 -15.51
C GLU A 110 3.53 0.41 -15.20
N VAL A 111 3.77 0.83 -13.96
CA VAL A 111 5.07 1.32 -13.51
C VAL A 111 6.15 0.24 -13.64
N ALA A 112 5.86 -1.00 -13.20
CA ALA A 112 6.80 -2.11 -13.32
C ALA A 112 7.20 -2.38 -14.79
N LEU A 113 6.24 -2.37 -15.71
CA LEU A 113 6.48 -2.56 -17.14
C LEU A 113 7.25 -1.40 -17.78
N LYS A 114 6.99 -0.16 -17.37
CA LYS A 114 7.68 1.03 -17.88
C LYS A 114 9.12 1.16 -17.38
N THR A 115 9.39 0.77 -16.14
CA THR A 115 10.68 0.99 -15.47
C THR A 115 11.58 -0.24 -15.44
N GLY A 116 10.99 -1.45 -15.45
CA GLY A 116 11.70 -2.70 -15.19
C GLY A 116 12.00 -2.95 -13.71
N LEU A 117 11.43 -2.18 -12.79
CA LEU A 117 11.52 -2.40 -11.35
C LEU A 117 10.64 -3.61 -10.94
N ASN A 118 11.14 -4.43 -10.03
CA ASN A 118 10.30 -5.44 -9.38
C ASN A 118 9.35 -4.75 -8.40
N ILE A 119 8.04 -4.80 -8.64
CA ILE A 119 7.05 -4.20 -7.74
C ILE A 119 6.17 -5.29 -7.14
N VAL A 120 6.10 -5.34 -5.82
CA VAL A 120 5.24 -6.27 -5.09
C VAL A 120 4.01 -5.51 -4.62
N ALA A 121 2.82 -5.96 -5.02
CA ALA A 121 1.57 -5.51 -4.44
C ALA A 121 1.24 -6.29 -3.16
N SER A 122 0.47 -5.66 -2.28
CA SER A 122 0.07 -6.27 -1.01
C SER A 122 -1.43 -6.52 -0.90
N SER A 123 -1.82 -7.41 0.01
CA SER A 123 -3.20 -7.77 0.31
C SER A 123 -3.44 -7.78 1.82
N GLY A 124 -4.42 -7.01 2.28
CA GLY A 124 -4.81 -7.06 3.69
C GLY A 124 -5.63 -5.85 4.13
N PRO A 125 -6.62 -6.02 5.03
CA PRO A 125 -7.38 -4.88 5.54
C PRO A 125 -6.52 -3.96 6.41
N TYR A 126 -6.67 -2.65 6.21
CA TYR A 126 -6.01 -1.62 7.01
C TYR A 126 -6.78 -1.29 8.30
N LEU A 127 -6.60 -0.09 8.87
CA LEU A 127 -7.25 0.31 10.11
C LEU A 127 -8.78 0.39 9.90
N GLU A 128 -9.53 0.03 10.94
CA GLU A 128 -11.00 0.09 10.94
C GLU A 128 -11.57 1.46 10.53
N LYS A 129 -10.85 2.57 10.83
CA LYS A 129 -11.26 3.91 10.42
C LYS A 129 -11.33 4.09 8.90
N PHE A 130 -10.50 3.37 8.13
CA PHE A 130 -10.49 3.39 6.68
C PHE A 130 -11.35 2.26 6.09
N GLU A 131 -11.29 1.08 6.71
CA GLU A 131 -12.02 -0.07 6.21
C GLU A 131 -13.53 0.04 6.42
N SER A 132 -13.98 0.80 7.43
CA SER A 132 -15.39 0.92 7.78
C SER A 132 -16.03 -0.48 7.88
N THR A 133 -17.20 -0.70 7.28
CA THR A 133 -17.90 -1.99 7.32
C THR A 133 -17.15 -3.16 6.68
N ARG A 134 -16.12 -2.92 5.85
CA ARG A 134 -15.36 -3.99 5.15
C ARG A 134 -14.62 -4.91 6.11
N ILE A 135 -14.07 -4.38 7.21
CA ILE A 135 -13.28 -5.16 8.19
C ILE A 135 -14.15 -5.98 9.15
N HIS A 136 -15.46 -5.74 9.22
CA HIS A 136 -16.38 -6.45 10.13
C HIS A 136 -16.90 -7.79 9.57
N LYS A 137 -16.23 -8.32 8.54
CA LYS A 137 -16.52 -9.64 7.98
C LYS A 137 -16.03 -10.76 8.92
N PRO A 138 -16.59 -11.99 8.80
CA PRO A 138 -16.04 -13.17 9.47
C PRO A 138 -14.57 -13.38 9.12
N VAL A 139 -13.81 -13.93 10.07
CA VAL A 139 -12.36 -14.16 9.95
C VAL A 139 -12.04 -15.02 8.73
N GLU A 140 -12.81 -16.08 8.52
CA GLU A 140 -12.65 -17.04 7.42
C GLU A 140 -12.90 -16.38 6.06
N LEU A 141 -13.86 -15.45 6.00
CA LEU A 141 -14.14 -14.69 4.79
C LEU A 141 -13.00 -13.72 4.47
N LEU A 142 -12.48 -13.01 5.48
CA LEU A 142 -11.32 -12.13 5.30
C LEU A 142 -10.09 -12.93 4.85
N ALA A 143 -9.83 -14.09 5.45
CA ALA A 143 -8.71 -14.94 5.08
C ALA A 143 -8.84 -15.46 3.63
N SER A 144 -10.05 -15.85 3.23
CA SER A 144 -10.32 -16.30 1.86
C SER A 144 -10.15 -15.18 0.83
N LEU A 145 -10.45 -13.93 1.19
CA LEU A 145 -10.21 -12.77 0.31
C LEU A 145 -8.71 -12.55 0.10
N ILE A 146 -7.91 -12.58 1.17
CA ILE A 146 -6.45 -12.46 1.09
C ILE A 146 -5.87 -13.62 0.25
N ASP A 147 -6.29 -14.86 0.53
CA ASP A 147 -5.85 -16.04 -0.23
C ASP A 147 -6.17 -15.92 -1.74
N LYS A 148 -7.37 -15.46 -2.09
CA LYS A 148 -7.75 -15.21 -3.48
C LYS A 148 -6.81 -14.20 -4.15
N GLU A 149 -6.44 -13.12 -3.46
CA GLU A 149 -5.54 -12.09 -4.02
C GLU A 149 -4.09 -12.56 -4.16
N LEU A 150 -3.63 -13.43 -3.26
CA LEU A 150 -2.29 -14.05 -3.34
C LEU A 150 -2.20 -15.08 -4.47
N ASN A 151 -3.27 -15.82 -4.73
CA ASN A 151 -3.21 -17.02 -5.56
C ASN A 151 -3.90 -16.88 -6.93
N GLN A 152 -4.92 -16.03 -7.05
CA GLN A 152 -5.73 -15.87 -8.27
C GLN A 152 -5.59 -14.47 -8.88
N GLY A 153 -5.72 -13.42 -8.08
CA GLY A 153 -5.58 -12.04 -8.53
C GLY A 153 -6.35 -11.02 -7.68
N ILE A 154 -5.94 -9.75 -7.78
CA ILE A 154 -6.54 -8.60 -7.11
C ILE A 154 -7.71 -8.07 -7.95
N GLY A 155 -8.89 -7.95 -7.33
CA GLY A 155 -10.11 -7.53 -8.02
C GLY A 155 -10.46 -8.44 -9.20
N GLU A 156 -10.63 -7.84 -10.38
CA GLU A 156 -10.90 -8.53 -11.64
C GLU A 156 -9.62 -8.76 -12.50
N THR A 157 -8.45 -8.49 -11.93
CA THR A 157 -7.16 -8.64 -12.64
C THR A 157 -6.53 -10.01 -12.38
N ASP A 158 -5.52 -10.37 -13.18
CA ASP A 158 -4.63 -11.51 -12.93
C ASP A 158 -3.38 -11.11 -12.10
N ILE A 159 -3.37 -9.90 -11.53
CA ILE A 159 -2.26 -9.39 -10.73
C ILE A 159 -2.36 -9.96 -9.32
N ARG A 160 -1.38 -10.76 -8.92
CA ARG A 160 -1.35 -11.35 -7.58
C ARG A 160 -0.56 -10.50 -6.60
N ALA A 161 -1.03 -10.43 -5.37
CA ALA A 161 -0.25 -9.89 -4.26
C ALA A 161 0.94 -10.82 -3.94
N GLY A 162 2.05 -10.24 -3.48
CA GLY A 162 3.21 -10.98 -2.98
C GLY A 162 3.51 -10.76 -1.50
N MET A 163 2.73 -9.90 -0.84
CA MET A 163 2.80 -9.67 0.61
C MET A 163 1.39 -9.64 1.21
N ILE A 164 1.24 -10.20 2.41
CA ILE A 164 0.06 -9.98 3.25
C ILE A 164 0.33 -8.74 4.11
N GLY A 165 -0.40 -7.66 3.89
CA GLY A 165 -0.25 -6.41 4.62
C GLY A 165 -0.58 -5.16 3.81
N GLU A 166 -0.35 -3.97 4.35
CA GLU A 166 -0.09 -3.74 5.78
C GLU A 166 -1.36 -3.98 6.62
N ILE A 167 -1.30 -4.89 7.60
CA ILE A 167 -2.47 -5.20 8.43
C ILE A 167 -2.63 -4.12 9.48
N GLY A 168 -3.73 -3.38 9.42
CA GLY A 168 -3.96 -2.25 10.30
C GLY A 168 -4.27 -2.67 11.74
N VAL A 169 -3.39 -2.30 12.66
CA VAL A 169 -3.64 -2.39 14.11
C VAL A 169 -3.58 -0.99 14.71
N SER A 170 -4.75 -0.43 15.02
CA SER A 170 -4.84 0.87 15.69
C SER A 170 -4.49 0.75 17.18
N PRO A 171 -4.21 1.88 17.88
CA PRO A 171 -3.95 1.86 19.33
C PRO A 171 -5.07 1.23 20.17
N ALA A 172 -6.32 1.30 19.70
CA ALA A 172 -7.47 0.70 20.38
C ALA A 172 -7.53 -0.84 20.24
N PHE A 173 -6.82 -1.40 19.25
CA PHE A 173 -6.85 -2.81 18.87
C PHE A 173 -8.24 -3.44 18.98
N THR A 174 -9.16 -2.88 18.20
CA THR A 174 -10.58 -3.21 18.18
C THR A 174 -10.82 -4.68 17.84
N GLN A 175 -12.04 -5.16 18.08
CA GLN A 175 -12.38 -6.54 17.75
C GLN A 175 -12.27 -6.82 16.25
N ALA A 176 -12.62 -5.84 15.40
CA ALA A 176 -12.46 -5.97 13.96
C ALA A 176 -10.99 -6.08 13.55
N ALA A 177 -10.10 -5.26 14.11
CA ALA A 177 -8.66 -5.36 13.88
C ALA A 177 -8.08 -6.71 14.36
N ARG A 178 -8.55 -7.25 15.51
CA ARG A 178 -8.16 -8.59 15.97
C ARG A 178 -8.60 -9.68 15.00
N ASN A 179 -9.80 -9.57 14.44
CA ASN A 179 -10.30 -10.51 13.45
C ASN A 179 -9.53 -10.41 12.13
N SER A 180 -9.22 -9.20 11.67
CA SER A 180 -8.35 -8.94 10.51
C SER A 180 -6.97 -9.59 10.69
N LEU A 181 -6.33 -9.38 11.84
CA LEU A 181 -5.01 -9.96 12.12
C LEU A 181 -5.04 -11.50 12.15
N ARG A 182 -6.09 -12.09 12.72
CA ARG A 182 -6.29 -13.55 12.67
C ARG A 182 -6.50 -14.05 11.25
N ALA A 183 -7.26 -13.30 10.44
CA ALA A 183 -7.51 -13.65 9.06
C ALA A 183 -6.21 -13.64 8.22
N ALA A 184 -5.36 -12.63 8.42
CA ALA A 184 -4.04 -12.56 7.81
C ALA A 184 -3.15 -13.74 8.22
N ALA A 185 -3.15 -14.11 9.51
CA ALA A 185 -2.41 -15.27 10.00
C ALA A 185 -2.93 -16.60 9.41
N LEU A 186 -4.25 -16.75 9.25
CA LEU A 186 -4.85 -17.92 8.62
C LEU A 186 -4.55 -17.99 7.12
N ALA A 187 -4.59 -16.86 6.41
CA ALA A 187 -4.21 -16.79 5.00
C ALA A 187 -2.73 -17.19 4.82
N LEU A 188 -1.83 -16.68 5.67
CA LEU A 188 -0.42 -17.08 5.67
C LEU A 188 -0.24 -18.58 5.94
N TRP A 189 -0.98 -19.13 6.90
CA TRP A 189 -0.91 -20.55 7.26
C TRP A 189 -1.42 -21.47 6.14
N ASN A 190 -2.47 -21.03 5.44
CA ASN A 190 -3.11 -21.79 4.37
C ASN A 190 -2.45 -21.60 3.01
N ASP A 191 -1.58 -20.59 2.85
CA ASP A 191 -0.79 -20.46 1.62
C ASP A 191 -0.02 -21.76 1.43
N PRO A 192 -0.28 -22.52 0.34
CA PRO A 192 0.38 -23.80 0.11
C PRO A 192 1.90 -23.66 -0.10
N HIS A 193 2.39 -22.42 -0.11
CA HIS A 193 3.73 -22.07 -0.50
C HIS A 193 4.33 -20.91 0.33
N PRO A 194 4.45 -21.05 1.66
CA PRO A 194 5.09 -20.06 2.52
C PRO A 194 6.60 -19.97 2.24
#